data_AF-A0A961BN92-F1
#
_entry.id   AF-A0A961BN92-F1
#
_cell.length_a   1.000
_cell.length_b   1.000
_cell.length_c   1.000
_cell.angle_alpha   90.00
_cell.angle_beta   90.00
_cell.angle_gamma   90.00
#
_symmetry.space_group_name_H-M   'P 1'
#
loop_
_entity.id
_entity.type
_entity.pdbx_description
1 polymer ?
#
loop_
_entity_poly.entity_id
_entity_poly.type
_entity_poly.pdbx_seq_one_letter_code
_entity_poly.pdbx_strand_id
1 'polypeptide(L)'
;RRCRAFERSILVAACPAGTGYVNFIAAETVEYMTGGDCAVVAVQYGSLPSMLSLDKVPIASATYRKLLVACREEIDLTGSPTRLVAYGESLGALAGESGLRTATDDGTLVTDRALWVGTPVGSLLFDRLVADGTPVFDSPADLDGREAGAITFLNHDNDPVTKFEPAIAYRMPGWMEPKDRGRGTDPAQRWIPGVAFFQGLIDTKNAATVVPGEFKSSGHDYRADLASMIRFAYDLDVDETTMTAIEDALRRSEVERSTSIALGRLGTG
;
A
#
# COMPACT_ATOMS: atom_id res chain seq x y z
N ARG A 1 -11.84 -17.62 -11.11
CA ARG A 1 -12.19 -18.57 -12.21
C ARG A 1 -12.50 -17.89 -13.55
N ARG A 2 -13.50 -16.99 -13.67
CA ARG A 2 -13.89 -16.38 -14.97
C ARG A 2 -12.75 -15.75 -15.78
N CYS A 3 -11.84 -15.04 -15.11
CA CYS A 3 -10.71 -14.37 -15.77
C CYS A 3 -9.43 -15.20 -15.79
N ARG A 4 -9.51 -16.52 -15.55
CA ARG A 4 -8.33 -17.42 -15.43
C ARG A 4 -7.29 -16.94 -14.41
N ALA A 5 -7.72 -16.21 -13.39
CA ALA A 5 -6.83 -15.61 -12.38
C ALA A 5 -5.97 -16.65 -11.62
N PHE A 6 -6.50 -17.86 -11.40
CA PHE A 6 -5.80 -18.97 -10.73
C PHE A 6 -4.92 -19.80 -11.67
N GLU A 7 -4.77 -19.39 -12.94
CA GLU A 7 -3.81 -19.96 -13.89
C GLU A 7 -2.57 -19.07 -14.05
N ARG A 8 -2.56 -17.89 -13.39
CA ARG A 8 -1.47 -16.91 -13.48
C ARG A 8 -0.37 -17.22 -12.46
N SER A 9 0.86 -16.79 -12.71
CA SER A 9 1.94 -16.94 -11.73
C SER A 9 1.68 -16.15 -10.43
N ILE A 10 0.99 -15.00 -10.52
CA ILE A 10 0.68 -14.16 -9.36
C ILE A 10 -0.78 -13.67 -9.35
N LEU A 11 -1.40 -13.74 -8.18
CA LEU A 11 -2.70 -13.15 -7.88
C LEU A 11 -2.55 -12.13 -6.76
N VAL A 12 -2.73 -10.86 -7.10
CA VAL A 12 -2.70 -9.74 -6.15
C VAL A 12 -4.09 -9.53 -5.58
N ALA A 13 -4.29 -9.86 -4.30
CA ALA A 13 -5.45 -9.45 -3.53
C ALA A 13 -5.24 -8.04 -3.00
N ALA A 14 -5.78 -7.03 -3.67
CA ALA A 14 -5.67 -5.64 -3.27
C ALA A 14 -6.83 -5.27 -2.32
N CYS A 15 -6.49 -4.71 -1.15
CA CYS A 15 -7.45 -4.06 -0.27
C CYS A 15 -7.55 -2.58 -0.70
N PRO A 16 -8.64 -2.16 -1.36
CA PRO A 16 -8.75 -0.79 -1.84
C PRO A 16 -8.90 0.18 -0.66
N ALA A 17 -8.69 1.46 -0.91
CA ALA A 17 -9.06 2.50 0.06
C ALA A 17 -10.58 2.81 -0.03
N GLY A 18 -11.07 3.80 0.73
CA GLY A 18 -12.52 4.01 0.96
C GLY A 18 -13.39 4.19 -0.28
N THR A 19 -12.83 4.66 -1.41
CA THR A 19 -13.56 4.83 -2.67
C THR A 19 -13.64 3.55 -3.51
N GLY A 20 -12.97 2.46 -3.10
CA GLY A 20 -12.78 1.27 -3.93
C GLY A 20 -11.59 1.37 -4.88
N TYR A 21 -10.83 2.47 -4.82
CA TYR A 21 -9.65 2.68 -5.63
C TYR A 21 -8.48 1.77 -5.21
N VAL A 22 -7.88 1.13 -6.22
CA VAL A 22 -6.59 0.44 -6.13
C VAL A 22 -5.59 1.29 -6.89
N ASN A 23 -4.41 1.52 -6.31
CA ASN A 23 -3.36 2.29 -6.96
C ASN A 23 -2.96 1.65 -8.29
N PHE A 24 -3.23 2.33 -9.42
CA PHE A 24 -2.95 1.78 -10.74
C PHE A 24 -1.45 1.57 -10.97
N ILE A 25 -0.58 2.35 -10.32
CA ILE A 25 0.87 2.15 -10.38
C ILE A 25 1.25 0.78 -9.82
N ALA A 26 0.65 0.38 -8.70
CA ALA A 26 0.90 -0.94 -8.12
C ALA A 26 0.41 -2.07 -9.03
N ALA A 27 -0.78 -1.92 -9.63
CA ALA A 27 -1.32 -2.90 -10.57
C ALA A 27 -0.47 -3.01 -11.85
N GLU A 28 -0.17 -1.88 -12.50
CA GLU A 28 0.64 -1.82 -13.72
C GLU A 28 2.07 -2.31 -13.49
N THR A 29 2.66 -2.05 -12.32
CA THR A 29 3.98 -2.58 -11.97
C THR A 29 3.99 -4.09 -12.06
N VAL A 30 3.03 -4.76 -11.40
CA VAL A 30 2.95 -6.23 -11.43
C VAL A 30 2.67 -6.73 -12.85
N GLU A 31 1.81 -6.05 -13.60
CA GLU A 31 1.55 -6.38 -15.01
C GLU A 31 2.81 -6.29 -15.86
N TYR A 32 3.59 -5.22 -15.75
CA TYR A 32 4.83 -5.06 -16.49
C TYR A 32 5.88 -6.11 -16.10
N MET A 33 6.09 -6.36 -14.80
CA MET A 33 7.10 -7.30 -14.31
C MET A 33 6.81 -8.75 -14.69
N THR A 34 5.53 -9.10 -14.81
CA THR A 34 5.10 -10.46 -15.16
C THR A 34 4.77 -10.62 -16.65
N GLY A 35 4.93 -9.57 -17.46
CA GLY A 35 4.50 -9.58 -18.87
C GLY A 35 3.00 -9.86 -19.04
N GLY A 36 2.18 -9.45 -18.07
CA GLY A 36 0.74 -9.71 -18.02
C GLY A 36 0.35 -11.08 -17.48
N ASP A 37 1.30 -11.86 -16.94
CA ASP A 37 1.01 -13.11 -16.23
C ASP A 37 0.61 -12.90 -14.76
N CYS A 38 -0.34 -12.00 -14.55
CA CYS A 38 -0.89 -11.69 -13.24
C CYS A 38 -2.39 -11.52 -13.28
N ALA A 39 -3.01 -11.50 -12.10
CA ALA A 39 -4.35 -11.01 -11.92
C ALA A 39 -4.41 -10.14 -10.66
N VAL A 40 -5.17 -9.05 -10.70
CA VAL A 40 -5.47 -8.21 -9.54
C VAL A 40 -6.94 -8.36 -9.20
N VAL A 41 -7.24 -8.61 -7.93
CA VAL A 41 -8.61 -8.71 -7.42
C VAL A 41 -8.79 -7.75 -6.24
N ALA A 42 -9.86 -6.97 -6.29
CA ALA A 42 -10.26 -6.08 -5.22
C ALA A 42 -11.78 -6.13 -5.05
N VAL A 43 -12.25 -5.94 -3.82
CA VAL A 43 -13.67 -5.84 -3.51
C VAL A 43 -13.92 -4.47 -2.89
N GLN A 44 -14.71 -3.65 -3.59
CA GLN A 44 -15.15 -2.35 -3.08
C GLN A 44 -16.08 -2.56 -1.87
N TYR A 45 -15.79 -1.87 -0.78
CA TYR A 45 -16.58 -1.91 0.46
C TYR A 45 -17.27 -0.57 0.78
N GLY A 46 -17.00 0.47 -0.01
CA GLY A 46 -17.49 1.82 0.21
C GLY A 46 -17.35 2.69 -1.04
N SER A 47 -17.99 3.86 -0.99
CA SER A 47 -17.99 4.86 -2.07
C SER A 47 -17.63 6.26 -1.58
N LEU A 48 -17.06 6.36 -0.37
CA LEU A 48 -16.70 7.63 0.26
C LEU A 48 -15.17 7.80 0.28
N PRO A 49 -14.64 9.03 0.22
CA PRO A 49 -13.22 9.29 0.42
C PRO A 49 -12.68 8.59 1.69
N SER A 50 -11.44 8.11 1.64
CA SER A 50 -10.85 7.25 2.69
C SER A 50 -10.98 7.82 4.10
N MET A 51 -10.72 9.11 4.30
CA MET A 51 -10.82 9.74 5.63
C MET A 51 -12.24 9.77 6.20
N LEU A 52 -13.27 9.73 5.34
CA LEU A 52 -14.68 9.65 5.75
C LEU A 52 -15.16 8.20 5.94
N SER A 53 -14.29 7.22 5.67
CA SER A 53 -14.62 5.79 5.69
C SER A 53 -13.96 5.03 6.85
N LEU A 54 -13.47 5.72 7.88
CA LEU A 54 -12.87 5.08 9.06
C LEU A 54 -13.85 4.14 9.77
N ASP A 55 -15.15 4.47 9.78
CA ASP A 55 -16.21 3.61 10.29
C ASP A 55 -16.38 2.31 9.46
N LYS A 56 -15.86 2.28 8.23
CA LYS A 56 -15.91 1.13 7.33
C LYS A 56 -14.73 0.18 7.46
N VAL A 57 -13.69 0.51 8.23
CA VAL A 57 -12.54 -0.39 8.42
C VAL A 57 -12.97 -1.80 8.88
N PRO A 58 -13.93 -1.98 9.81
CA PRO A 58 -14.38 -3.32 10.20
C PRO A 58 -15.00 -4.11 9.04
N ILE A 59 -15.86 -3.50 8.23
CA ILE A 59 -16.50 -4.19 7.09
C ILE A 59 -15.48 -4.45 5.96
N ALA A 60 -14.57 -3.51 5.71
CA ALA A 60 -13.46 -3.66 4.77
C ALA A 60 -12.56 -4.84 5.16
N SER A 61 -12.14 -4.90 6.43
CA SER A 61 -11.31 -5.98 6.98
C SER A 61 -12.00 -7.34 6.87
N ALA A 62 -13.29 -7.42 7.23
CA ALA A 62 -14.05 -8.66 7.14
C ALA A 62 -14.27 -9.12 5.70
N THR A 63 -14.46 -8.19 4.76
CA THR A 63 -14.59 -8.48 3.33
C THR A 63 -13.27 -8.97 2.76
N TYR A 64 -12.17 -8.28 3.08
CA TYR A 64 -10.84 -8.63 2.62
C TYR A 64 -10.38 -9.99 3.18
N ARG A 65 -10.67 -10.27 4.45
CA ARG A 65 -10.47 -11.61 5.04
C ARG A 65 -11.15 -12.70 4.20
N LYS A 66 -12.43 -12.52 3.86
CA LYS A 66 -13.18 -13.50 3.05
C LYS A 66 -12.59 -13.67 1.66
N LEU A 67 -12.11 -12.58 1.05
CA LEU A 67 -11.43 -12.64 -0.24
C LEU A 67 -10.15 -13.48 -0.15
N LEU A 68 -9.28 -13.19 0.82
CA LEU A 68 -8.03 -13.92 1.02
C LEU A 68 -8.26 -15.42 1.24
N VAL A 69 -9.16 -15.77 2.17
CA VAL A 69 -9.50 -17.17 2.48
C VAL A 69 -10.03 -17.88 1.24
N ALA A 70 -10.99 -17.29 0.52
CA ALA A 70 -11.55 -17.90 -0.68
C ALA A 70 -10.51 -18.08 -1.81
N CYS A 71 -9.58 -17.14 -1.96
CA CYS A 71 -8.48 -17.26 -2.93
C CYS A 71 -7.52 -18.38 -2.55
N ARG A 72 -7.11 -18.48 -1.28
CA ARG A 72 -6.21 -19.53 -0.80
C ARG A 72 -6.86 -20.91 -0.89
N GLU A 73 -8.09 -21.06 -0.41
CA GLU A 73 -8.85 -22.31 -0.51
C GLU A 73 -8.92 -22.80 -1.96
N GLU A 74 -9.20 -21.90 -2.90
CA GLU A 74 -9.25 -22.25 -4.32
C GLU A 74 -7.89 -22.71 -4.87
N ILE A 75 -6.80 -22.03 -4.52
CA ILE A 75 -5.43 -22.39 -4.92
C ILE A 75 -5.10 -23.79 -4.39
N ASP A 76 -5.34 -24.03 -3.11
CA ASP A 76 -5.01 -25.29 -2.43
C ASP A 76 -5.86 -26.45 -2.96
N LEU A 77 -7.17 -26.24 -3.15
CA LEU A 77 -8.10 -27.26 -3.66
C LEU A 77 -7.78 -27.69 -5.10
N THR A 78 -7.27 -26.77 -5.91
CA THR A 78 -6.95 -27.05 -7.32
C THR A 78 -5.50 -27.43 -7.55
N GLY A 79 -4.63 -27.28 -6.54
CA GLY A 79 -3.19 -27.43 -6.69
C GLY A 79 -2.59 -26.39 -7.64
N SER A 80 -3.21 -25.20 -7.71
CA SER A 80 -2.74 -24.13 -8.59
C SER A 80 -1.33 -23.67 -8.17
N PRO A 81 -0.42 -23.41 -9.12
CA PRO A 81 0.90 -22.84 -8.82
C PRO A 81 0.85 -21.33 -8.54
N THR A 82 -0.32 -20.70 -8.60
CA THR A 82 -0.49 -19.26 -8.40
C THR A 82 -0.04 -18.84 -7.01
N ARG A 83 0.87 -17.86 -6.93
CA ARG A 83 1.20 -17.18 -5.67
C ARG A 83 0.14 -16.14 -5.34
N LEU A 84 -0.44 -16.22 -4.16
CA LEU A 84 -1.37 -15.23 -3.61
C LEU A 84 -0.60 -14.18 -2.83
N VAL A 85 -0.57 -12.95 -3.33
CA VAL A 85 0.06 -11.81 -2.65
C VAL A 85 -0.95 -10.76 -2.22
N ALA A 86 -0.69 -10.08 -1.11
CA ALA A 86 -1.55 -9.01 -0.59
C ALA A 86 -0.95 -7.62 -0.84
N TYR A 87 -1.82 -6.67 -1.17
CA TYR A 87 -1.48 -5.26 -1.30
C TYR A 87 -2.50 -4.39 -0.56
N GLY A 88 -2.04 -3.31 0.06
CA GLY A 88 -2.89 -2.25 0.56
C GLY A 88 -2.10 -0.97 0.79
N GLU A 89 -2.75 0.16 0.58
CA GLU A 89 -2.17 1.49 0.77
C GLU A 89 -3.08 2.32 1.67
N SER A 90 -2.49 3.07 2.61
CA SER A 90 -3.23 3.98 3.50
C SER A 90 -4.32 3.23 4.30
N LEU A 91 -5.58 3.69 4.23
CA LEU A 91 -6.71 2.98 4.84
C LEU A 91 -6.87 1.53 4.33
N GLY A 92 -6.52 1.27 3.07
CA GLY A 92 -6.50 -0.08 2.51
C GLY A 92 -5.44 -0.96 3.16
N ALA A 93 -4.29 -0.40 3.55
CA ALA A 93 -3.28 -1.11 4.34
C ALA A 93 -3.83 -1.46 5.74
N LEU A 94 -4.41 -0.49 6.45
CA LEU A 94 -5.00 -0.74 7.77
C LEU A 94 -6.08 -1.83 7.76
N ALA A 95 -7.03 -1.74 6.83
CA ALA A 95 -8.09 -2.75 6.68
C ALA A 95 -7.53 -4.09 6.18
N GLY A 96 -6.58 -4.04 5.25
CA GLY A 96 -5.95 -5.20 4.65
C GLY A 96 -5.18 -6.02 5.67
N GLU A 97 -4.36 -5.37 6.50
CA GLU A 97 -3.60 -5.98 7.58
C GLU A 97 -4.52 -6.62 8.64
N SER A 98 -5.59 -5.92 9.03
CA SER A 98 -6.60 -6.48 9.95
C SER A 98 -7.30 -7.71 9.35
N GLY A 99 -7.62 -7.67 8.06
CA GLY A 99 -8.17 -8.79 7.31
C GLY A 99 -7.19 -9.97 7.22
N LEU A 100 -5.92 -9.72 6.88
CA LEU A 100 -4.87 -10.73 6.79
C LEU A 100 -4.62 -11.41 8.14
N ARG A 101 -4.51 -10.61 9.22
CA ARG A 101 -4.33 -11.12 10.58
C ARG A 101 -5.46 -12.05 11.02
N THR A 102 -6.68 -11.80 10.56
CA THR A 102 -7.86 -12.61 10.92
C THR A 102 -8.15 -13.73 9.91
N ALA A 103 -7.51 -13.72 8.75
CA ALA A 103 -7.52 -14.80 7.76
C ALA A 103 -6.45 -15.86 8.06
N THR A 104 -5.36 -15.46 8.73
CA THR A 104 -4.27 -16.33 9.16
C THR A 104 -4.69 -17.11 10.41
N ASP A 105 -4.57 -18.43 10.36
CA ASP A 105 -4.80 -19.34 11.50
C ASP A 105 -3.47 -19.96 11.94
N ASP A 106 -3.31 -20.23 13.24
CA ASP A 106 -2.14 -20.89 13.83
C ASP A 106 -0.75 -20.32 13.43
N GLY A 107 -0.69 -19.04 13.03
CA GLY A 107 0.54 -18.36 12.62
C GLY A 107 0.98 -18.60 11.17
N THR A 108 0.23 -19.36 10.37
CA THR A 108 0.52 -19.57 8.94
C THR A 108 -0.22 -18.55 8.10
N LEU A 109 0.50 -17.71 7.37
CA LEU A 109 -0.09 -16.69 6.51
C LEU A 109 -0.87 -17.33 5.36
N VAL A 110 -2.08 -16.83 5.15
CA VAL A 110 -2.92 -17.17 3.98
C VAL A 110 -2.30 -16.67 2.66
N THR A 111 -1.39 -15.70 2.70
CA THR A 111 -0.70 -15.12 1.55
C THR A 111 0.76 -15.57 1.51
N ASP A 112 1.32 -15.72 0.32
CA ASP A 112 2.74 -16.04 0.14
C ASP A 112 3.63 -14.83 0.44
N ARG A 113 3.18 -13.62 0.06
CA ARG A 113 3.83 -12.33 0.35
C ARG A 113 2.79 -11.23 0.57
N ALA A 114 3.17 -10.15 1.25
CA ALA A 114 2.33 -8.96 1.40
C ALA A 114 3.17 -7.68 1.37
N LEU A 115 2.63 -6.63 0.73
CA LEU A 115 3.18 -5.27 0.76
C LEU A 115 2.12 -4.31 1.32
N TRP A 116 2.47 -3.63 2.40
CA TRP A 116 1.65 -2.61 3.04
C TRP A 116 2.33 -1.26 2.97
N VAL A 117 1.61 -0.27 2.45
CA VAL A 117 2.17 1.04 2.13
C VAL A 117 1.45 2.13 2.93
N GLY A 118 2.21 2.97 3.64
CA GLY A 118 1.68 4.12 4.37
C GLY A 118 0.63 3.75 5.41
N THR A 119 0.85 2.66 6.15
CA THR A 119 -0.10 2.14 7.14
C THR A 119 -0.35 3.17 8.26
N PRO A 120 -1.60 3.65 8.43
CA PRO A 120 -1.95 4.53 9.54
C PRO A 120 -1.78 3.85 10.90
N VAL A 121 -1.62 4.65 11.96
CA VAL A 121 -1.57 4.14 13.34
C VAL A 121 -2.83 3.32 13.66
N GLY A 122 -2.64 2.21 14.38
CA GLY A 122 -3.75 1.39 14.90
C GLY A 122 -3.85 -0.01 14.28
N SER A 123 -2.91 -0.41 13.43
CA SER A 123 -2.83 -1.81 12.98
C SER A 123 -2.13 -2.69 14.01
N LEU A 124 -2.89 -3.59 14.63
CA LEU A 124 -2.36 -4.61 15.55
C LEU A 124 -1.36 -5.57 14.87
N LEU A 125 -1.46 -5.77 13.56
CA LEU A 125 -0.53 -6.62 12.82
C LEU A 125 0.81 -5.90 12.65
N PHE A 126 0.79 -4.66 12.18
CA PHE A 126 1.96 -3.78 12.08
C PHE A 126 2.68 -3.69 13.43
N ASP A 127 1.98 -3.28 14.48
CA ASP A 127 2.57 -3.05 15.80
C ASP A 127 3.27 -4.29 16.34
N ARG A 128 2.64 -5.47 16.18
CA ARG A 128 3.22 -6.75 16.60
C ARG A 128 4.48 -7.08 15.79
N LEU A 129 4.37 -7.07 14.46
CA LEU A 129 5.45 -7.52 13.58
C LEU A 129 6.68 -6.61 13.70
N VAL A 130 6.47 -5.30 13.82
CA VAL A 130 7.56 -4.34 14.05
C VAL A 130 8.20 -4.55 15.43
N ALA A 131 7.41 -4.79 16.48
CA ALA A 131 7.94 -5.14 17.80
C ALA A 131 8.75 -6.45 17.78
N ASP A 132 8.37 -7.41 16.92
CA ASP A 132 9.09 -8.66 16.68
C ASP A 132 10.30 -8.51 15.75
N GLY A 133 10.62 -7.27 15.31
CA GLY A 133 11.81 -6.95 14.52
C GLY A 133 11.62 -6.92 13.00
N THR A 134 10.38 -6.99 12.50
CA THR A 134 10.11 -6.78 11.06
C THR A 134 10.48 -5.35 10.68
N PRO A 135 11.35 -5.14 9.67
CA PRO A 135 11.77 -3.81 9.27
C PRO A 135 10.61 -3.03 8.62
N VAL A 136 10.62 -1.73 8.84
CA VAL A 136 9.80 -0.77 8.10
C VAL A 136 10.75 0.03 7.23
N PHE A 137 10.53 0.01 5.92
CA PHE A 137 11.36 0.70 4.95
C PHE A 137 10.83 2.11 4.71
N ASP A 138 11.73 3.07 4.59
CA ASP A 138 11.40 4.44 4.18
C ASP A 138 11.62 4.59 2.66
N SER A 139 12.53 3.83 2.05
CA SER A 139 12.75 3.89 0.60
C SER A 139 13.38 2.61 0.03
N PRO A 140 13.42 2.45 -1.31
CA PRO A 140 14.13 1.36 -1.95
C PRO A 140 15.63 1.30 -1.63
N ALA A 141 16.23 2.43 -1.21
CA ALA A 141 17.63 2.47 -0.79
C ALA A 141 17.89 1.64 0.48
N ASP A 142 16.85 1.38 1.29
CA ASP A 142 16.95 0.61 2.53
C ASP A 142 16.98 -0.91 2.30
N LEU A 143 16.76 -1.35 1.05
CA LEU A 143 16.65 -2.76 0.68
C LEU A 143 18.01 -3.44 0.47
N ASP A 144 19.09 -2.68 0.33
CA ASP A 144 20.41 -3.22 -0.01
C ASP A 144 20.87 -4.29 1.01
N GLY A 145 21.29 -5.44 0.49
CA GLY A 145 21.71 -6.59 1.30
C GLY A 145 20.60 -7.27 2.11
N ARG A 146 19.32 -6.99 1.84
CA ARG A 146 18.18 -7.62 2.53
C ARG A 146 17.46 -8.62 1.65
N GLU A 147 16.82 -9.58 2.30
CA GLU A 147 15.86 -10.48 1.67
C GLU A 147 14.44 -10.10 2.08
N ALA A 148 13.50 -10.25 1.15
CA ALA A 148 12.10 -9.98 1.44
C ALA A 148 11.54 -11.01 2.43
N GLY A 149 10.87 -10.53 3.48
CA GLY A 149 10.06 -11.36 4.37
C GLY A 149 8.72 -11.70 3.75
N ALA A 150 7.88 -12.46 4.47
CA ALA A 150 6.51 -12.73 4.04
C ALA A 150 5.63 -11.46 4.07
N ILE A 151 6.01 -10.45 4.86
CA ILE A 151 5.33 -9.17 4.97
C ILE A 151 6.37 -8.06 4.88
N THR A 152 6.13 -7.07 4.02
CA THR A 152 6.98 -5.90 3.81
C THR A 152 6.17 -4.62 4.09
N PHE A 153 6.76 -3.69 4.83
CA PHE A 153 6.18 -2.38 5.13
C PHE A 153 6.98 -1.26 4.46
N LEU A 154 6.29 -0.36 3.76
CA LEU A 154 6.84 0.88 3.21
C LEU A 154 6.11 2.07 3.84
N ASN A 155 6.77 2.80 4.73
CA ASN A 155 6.23 4.00 5.36
C ASN A 155 7.26 5.11 5.29
N HIS A 156 6.94 6.21 4.61
CA HIS A 156 7.87 7.34 4.59
C HIS A 156 7.98 7.98 5.98
N ASP A 157 9.21 8.31 6.36
CA ASP A 157 9.50 9.00 7.61
C ASP A 157 8.78 10.34 7.69
N ASN A 158 8.55 11.02 6.57
CA ASN A 158 7.82 12.28 6.53
C ASN A 158 6.33 12.14 6.16
N ASP A 159 5.78 10.93 6.17
CA ASP A 159 4.35 10.71 5.96
C ASP A 159 3.55 11.06 7.24
N PRO A 160 2.69 12.09 7.22
CA PRO A 160 1.85 12.41 8.36
C PRO A 160 0.77 11.34 8.62
N VAL A 161 0.37 10.54 7.62
CA VAL A 161 -0.69 9.54 7.74
C VAL A 161 -0.27 8.38 8.65
N THR A 162 0.97 7.90 8.50
CA THR A 162 1.55 6.83 9.33
C THR A 162 1.77 7.26 10.78
N LYS A 163 1.73 8.58 11.03
CA LYS A 163 1.97 9.23 12.31
C LYS A 163 0.70 9.76 12.97
N PHE A 164 -0.44 9.66 12.29
CA PHE A 164 -1.70 10.23 12.73
C PHE A 164 -2.39 9.34 13.76
N GLU A 165 -2.46 9.80 15.01
CA GLU A 165 -3.33 9.24 16.04
C GLU A 165 -4.29 10.34 16.56
N PRO A 166 -5.55 10.05 16.91
CA PRO A 166 -6.48 11.06 17.44
C PRO A 166 -5.94 11.77 18.69
N ALA A 167 -5.09 11.10 19.47
CA ALA A 167 -4.45 11.66 20.64
C ALA A 167 -3.48 12.81 20.31
N ILE A 168 -2.99 12.92 19.07
CA ILE A 168 -2.13 14.04 18.63
C ILE A 168 -2.81 15.40 18.79
N ALA A 169 -4.15 15.44 18.88
CA ALA A 169 -4.90 16.65 19.12
C ALA A 169 -4.63 17.25 20.51
N TYR A 170 -4.26 16.43 21.51
CA TYR A 170 -4.11 16.84 22.91
C TYR A 170 -2.87 16.27 23.63
N ARG A 171 -2.10 15.41 22.98
CA ARG A 171 -0.86 14.81 23.48
C ARG A 171 0.22 14.84 22.39
N MET A 172 1.44 15.25 22.75
CA MET A 172 2.58 15.18 21.84
C MET A 172 2.92 13.71 21.56
N PRO A 173 3.06 13.31 20.29
CA PRO A 173 3.33 11.92 19.94
C PRO A 173 4.82 11.61 20.11
N GLY A 174 5.13 10.36 20.47
CA GLY A 174 6.51 9.93 20.78
C GLY A 174 7.49 10.13 19.63
N TRP A 175 7.05 10.06 18.37
CA TRP A 175 7.91 10.28 17.20
C TRP A 175 8.44 11.72 17.08
N MET A 176 7.86 12.69 17.79
CA MET A 176 8.38 14.07 17.84
C MET A 176 9.46 14.27 18.92
N GLU A 177 9.66 13.32 19.83
CA GLU A 177 10.66 13.42 20.90
C GLU A 177 12.11 13.36 20.37
N PRO A 178 12.47 12.47 19.43
CA PRO A 178 13.80 12.45 18.84
C PRO A 178 14.08 13.70 17.99
N LYS A 179 15.36 14.12 17.99
CA LYS A 179 15.85 15.20 17.11
C LYS A 179 15.99 14.75 15.66
N ASP A 180 16.44 13.51 15.47
CA ASP A 180 16.48 12.87 14.15
C ASP A 180 15.20 12.06 14.01
N ARG A 181 14.36 12.46 13.04
CA ARG A 181 13.03 11.89 12.79
C ARG A 181 12.95 11.19 11.43
N GLY A 182 14.09 11.02 10.76
CA GLY A 182 14.18 10.36 9.47
C GLY A 182 14.08 11.27 8.26
N ARG A 183 14.11 10.69 7.06
CA ARG A 183 14.25 11.40 5.79
C ARG A 183 13.10 12.39 5.55
N GLY A 184 13.43 13.59 5.09
CA GLY A 184 12.44 14.59 4.67
C GLY A 184 11.61 15.19 5.82
N THR A 185 11.98 14.96 7.08
CA THR A 185 11.33 15.57 8.25
C THR A 185 11.95 16.92 8.61
N ASP A 186 11.12 17.88 9.06
CA ASP A 186 11.61 19.18 9.53
C ASP A 186 11.94 19.11 11.04
N PRO A 187 13.22 19.27 11.43
CA PRO A 187 13.62 19.25 12.84
C PRO A 187 13.10 20.47 13.62
N ALA A 188 12.72 21.56 12.94
CA ALA A 188 12.10 22.73 13.55
C ALA A 188 10.59 22.56 13.77
N GLN A 189 9.97 21.50 13.23
CA GLN A 189 8.55 21.24 13.38
C GLN A 189 8.19 21.09 14.87
N ARG A 190 7.27 21.95 15.32
CA ARG A 190 6.72 21.97 16.68
C ARG A 190 5.33 21.37 16.69
N TRP A 191 5.04 20.59 17.72
CA TRP A 191 3.69 20.14 18.00
C TRP A 191 2.81 21.33 18.43
N ILE A 192 1.71 21.56 17.71
CA ILE A 192 0.68 22.53 18.09
C ILE A 192 -0.65 21.76 18.24
N PRO A 193 -1.22 21.65 19.46
CA PRO A 193 -2.49 20.97 19.71
C PRO A 193 -3.60 21.46 18.77
N GLY A 194 -4.42 20.54 18.26
CA GLY A 194 -5.54 20.83 17.36
C GLY A 194 -5.19 21.21 15.91
N VAL A 195 -4.07 21.89 15.64
CA VAL A 195 -3.64 22.30 14.29
C VAL A 195 -3.11 21.12 13.47
N ALA A 196 -2.32 20.24 14.09
CA ALA A 196 -1.77 19.04 13.44
C ALA A 196 -2.85 18.08 12.91
N PHE A 197 -4.01 18.04 13.57
CA PHE A 197 -5.15 17.19 13.19
C PHE A 197 -5.77 17.65 11.86
N PHE A 198 -6.02 18.95 11.71
CA PHE A 198 -6.58 19.50 10.47
C PHE A 198 -5.52 19.67 9.36
N GLN A 199 -4.25 19.90 9.72
CA GLN A 199 -3.13 19.95 8.78
C GLN A 199 -2.90 18.60 8.09
N GLY A 200 -2.93 17.46 8.82
CA GLY A 200 -2.82 16.12 8.20
C GLY A 200 -4.00 15.76 7.28
N LEU A 201 -5.21 16.19 7.63
CA LEU A 201 -6.41 16.06 6.79
C LEU A 201 -6.35 16.92 5.51
N ILE A 202 -5.83 18.15 5.62
CA ILE A 202 -5.68 19.08 4.48
C ILE A 202 -4.50 18.65 3.60
N ASP A 203 -3.39 18.19 4.16
CA ASP A 203 -2.22 17.73 3.41
C ASP A 203 -2.49 16.40 2.68
N THR A 204 -3.34 15.52 3.23
CA THR A 204 -3.85 14.32 2.51
C THR A 204 -4.71 14.72 1.29
N LYS A 205 -5.42 15.85 1.37
CA LYS A 205 -6.22 16.39 0.25
C LYS A 205 -5.35 17.18 -0.74
N ASN A 206 -4.31 17.88 -0.29
CA ASN A 206 -3.43 18.71 -1.11
C ASN A 206 -2.25 17.93 -1.73
N ALA A 207 -1.91 16.76 -1.19
CA ALA A 207 -1.07 15.77 -1.87
C ALA A 207 -1.69 15.27 -3.18
N ALA A 208 -2.98 15.58 -3.44
CA ALA A 208 -3.62 15.40 -4.74
C ALA A 208 -3.21 16.45 -5.80
N THR A 209 -2.36 17.43 -5.45
CA THR A 209 -1.66 18.26 -6.45
C THR A 209 -0.44 17.51 -6.97
N VAL A 210 -0.70 16.33 -7.52
CA VAL A 210 0.29 15.54 -8.24
C VAL A 210 0.46 16.14 -9.63
N VAL A 211 1.69 16.44 -10.00
CA VAL A 211 2.02 16.76 -11.39
C VAL A 211 2.15 15.41 -12.11
N PRO A 212 1.29 15.10 -13.10
CA PRO A 212 1.35 13.82 -13.78
C PRO A 212 2.74 13.56 -14.37
N GLY A 213 3.28 12.37 -14.12
CA GLY A 213 4.62 11.96 -14.57
C GLY A 213 5.77 12.41 -13.66
N GLU A 214 5.52 13.28 -12.67
CA GLU A 214 6.49 13.63 -11.64
C GLU A 214 6.21 12.82 -10.37
N PHE A 215 6.83 11.65 -10.30
CA PHE A 215 6.75 10.79 -9.12
C PHE A 215 7.68 11.32 -8.03
N LYS A 216 7.20 11.36 -6.79
CA LYS A 216 7.98 11.75 -5.62
C LYS A 216 8.06 10.60 -4.63
N SER A 217 9.12 10.62 -3.83
CA SER A 217 9.35 9.76 -2.66
C SER A 217 9.29 10.65 -1.42
N SER A 218 8.08 11.12 -1.08
CA SER A 218 7.91 12.10 0.02
C SER A 218 6.46 12.20 0.46
N GLY A 219 6.25 12.31 1.77
CA GLY A 219 4.92 12.38 2.36
C GLY A 219 4.12 11.13 2.01
N HIS A 220 2.83 11.30 1.73
CA HIS A 220 1.96 10.20 1.31
C HIS A 220 1.99 9.91 -0.19
N ASP A 221 3.04 10.35 -0.91
CA ASP A 221 3.27 9.99 -2.31
C ASP A 221 4.37 8.92 -2.40
N TYR A 222 3.95 7.70 -2.72
CA TYR A 222 4.80 6.51 -2.80
C TYR A 222 5.12 6.10 -4.24
N ARG A 223 4.65 6.84 -5.25
CA ARG A 223 4.70 6.40 -6.67
C ARG A 223 6.11 6.14 -7.16
N ALA A 224 7.09 6.90 -6.67
CA ALA A 224 8.50 6.73 -7.05
C ALA A 224 9.10 5.41 -6.53
N ASP A 225 8.58 4.88 -5.43
CA ASP A 225 9.17 3.76 -4.70
C ASP A 225 8.43 2.44 -4.96
N LEU A 226 7.15 2.51 -5.35
CA LEU A 226 6.27 1.35 -5.50
C LEU A 226 6.84 0.27 -6.42
N ALA A 227 7.43 0.62 -7.55
CA ALA A 227 7.96 -0.38 -8.49
C ALA A 227 9.04 -1.24 -7.83
N SER A 228 10.06 -0.59 -7.28
CA SER A 228 11.16 -1.26 -6.59
C SER A 228 10.69 -2.04 -5.35
N MET A 229 9.76 -1.48 -4.58
CA MET A 229 9.21 -2.14 -3.39
C MET A 229 8.35 -3.36 -3.74
N ILE A 230 7.61 -3.34 -4.85
CA ILE A 230 6.84 -4.49 -5.35
C ILE A 230 7.78 -5.61 -5.84
N ARG A 231 8.81 -5.26 -6.61
CA ARG A 231 9.83 -6.23 -7.05
C ARG A 231 10.42 -6.96 -5.86
N PHE A 232 10.81 -6.22 -4.83
CA PHE A 232 11.37 -6.75 -3.59
C PHE A 232 10.33 -7.58 -2.82
N ALA A 233 9.20 -6.99 -2.45
CA ALA A 233 8.21 -7.62 -1.56
C ALA A 233 7.61 -8.89 -2.15
N TYR A 234 7.43 -8.95 -3.46
CA TYR A 234 6.88 -10.12 -4.16
C TYR A 234 7.95 -11.06 -4.73
N ASP A 235 9.23 -10.75 -4.49
CA ASP A 235 10.35 -11.59 -4.90
C ASP A 235 10.28 -11.89 -6.40
N LEU A 236 10.23 -10.82 -7.21
CA LEU A 236 10.11 -10.86 -8.66
C LEU A 236 11.50 -10.70 -9.30
N ASP A 237 11.83 -11.64 -10.18
CA ASP A 237 13.11 -11.66 -10.90
C ASP A 237 13.05 -10.73 -12.12
N VAL A 238 13.42 -9.47 -11.89
CA VAL A 238 13.48 -8.41 -12.91
C VAL A 238 14.82 -7.71 -12.78
N ASP A 239 15.56 -7.55 -13.87
CA ASP A 239 16.85 -6.87 -13.86
C ASP A 239 16.73 -5.33 -13.80
N GLU A 240 17.82 -4.63 -13.46
CA GLU A 240 17.84 -3.17 -13.32
C GLU A 240 17.51 -2.41 -14.62
N THR A 241 17.85 -2.97 -15.79
CA THR A 241 17.54 -2.34 -17.08
C THR A 241 16.05 -2.40 -17.33
N THR A 242 15.44 -3.56 -17.08
CA THR A 242 14.00 -3.75 -17.16
C THR A 242 13.28 -2.88 -16.13
N MET A 243 13.77 -2.79 -14.89
CA MET A 243 13.23 -1.88 -13.87
C MET A 243 13.17 -0.43 -14.34
N THR A 244 14.27 0.07 -14.91
CA THR A 244 14.33 1.45 -15.44
C THR A 244 13.25 1.66 -16.52
N ALA A 245 13.09 0.69 -17.44
CA ALA A 245 12.08 0.76 -18.49
C ALA A 245 10.64 0.73 -17.94
N ILE A 246 10.40 -0.04 -16.88
CA ILE A 246 9.10 -0.10 -16.19
C ILE A 246 8.80 1.24 -15.50
N GLU A 247 9.74 1.81 -14.76
CA GLU A 247 9.55 3.11 -14.08
C GLU A 247 9.25 4.25 -15.06
N ASP A 248 9.91 4.24 -16.22
CA ASP A 248 9.64 5.14 -17.33
C ASP A 248 8.25 4.93 -17.94
N ALA A 249 7.82 3.66 -18.08
CA ALA A 249 6.50 3.33 -18.60
C ALA A 249 5.39 3.77 -17.66
N LEU A 250 5.55 3.57 -16.35
CA LEU A 250 4.60 4.00 -15.32
C LEU A 250 4.40 5.52 -15.33
N ARG A 251 5.48 6.31 -15.48
CA ARG A 251 5.39 7.78 -15.60
C ARG A 251 4.61 8.21 -16.83
N ARG A 252 4.86 7.56 -17.98
CA ARG A 252 4.10 7.82 -19.22
C ARG A 252 2.63 7.45 -19.06
N SER A 253 2.34 6.28 -18.49
CA SER A 253 0.98 5.80 -18.24
C SER A 253 0.18 6.78 -17.40
N GLU A 254 0.77 7.33 -16.33
CA GLU A 254 0.11 8.34 -15.51
C GLU A 254 -0.24 9.61 -16.31
N VAL A 255 0.68 10.13 -17.14
CA VAL A 255 0.43 11.30 -17.99
C VAL A 255 -0.72 11.03 -18.97
N GLU A 256 -0.73 9.87 -19.62
CA GLU A 256 -1.79 9.46 -20.54
C GLU A 256 -3.15 9.31 -19.85
N ARG A 257 -3.16 8.73 -18.65
CA ARG A 257 -4.34 8.57 -17.82
C ARG A 257 -4.89 9.92 -17.36
N SER A 258 -4.04 10.82 -16.85
CA SER A 258 -4.43 12.18 -16.46
C SER A 258 -5.00 12.97 -17.65
N THR A 259 -4.37 12.84 -18.82
CA THR A 259 -4.87 13.45 -20.07
C THR A 259 -6.25 12.89 -20.44
N SER A 260 -6.43 11.58 -20.35
CA SER A 260 -7.70 10.91 -20.65
C SER A 260 -8.82 11.30 -19.68
N ILE A 261 -8.51 11.47 -18.39
CA ILE A 261 -9.43 11.99 -17.38
C ILE A 261 -9.82 13.45 -17.70
N ALA A 262 -8.84 14.31 -18.01
CA ALA A 262 -9.10 15.70 -18.38
C ALA A 262 -9.98 15.83 -19.64
N LEU A 263 -9.85 14.88 -20.58
CA LEU A 263 -10.68 14.78 -21.78
C LEU A 263 -12.03 14.07 -21.56
N GLY A 264 -12.35 13.64 -20.33
CA GLY A 264 -13.60 12.95 -19.99
C GLY A 264 -13.71 11.52 -20.56
N ARG A 265 -12.60 10.93 -21.02
CA ARG A 265 -12.55 9.57 -21.58
C ARG A 265 -12.45 8.49 -20.50
N LEU A 266 -12.03 8.87 -19.30
CA LEU A 266 -11.98 8.03 -18.11
C LEU A 266 -12.70 8.72 -16.96
N GLY A 267 -13.40 7.94 -16.12
CA GLY A 267 -14.03 8.45 -14.90
C GLY A 267 -13.01 8.77 -13.82
N THR A 268 -13.29 9.82 -13.04
CA THR A 268 -12.64 10.12 -11.77
C THR A 268 -13.31 9.27 -10.68
N GLY A 269 -12.79 8.06 -10.47
CA GLY A 269 -13.23 7.19 -9.36
C GLY A 269 -12.93 7.78 -7.99
#